data_AF-A0ABD5VWI7-F1
#
_entry.id   AF-A0ABD5VWI7-F1
#
_cell.length_a   1.000
_cell.length_b   1.000
_cell.length_c   1.000
_cell.angle_alpha   90.00
_cell.angle_beta   90.00
_cell.angle_gamma   90.00
#
_symmetry.space_group_name_H-M   'P 1'
#
loop_
_entity.id
_entity.type
_entity.pdbx_description
1 polymer ?
#
loop_
_entity_poly.entity_id
_entity_poly.type
_entity_poly.pdbx_seq_one_letter_code
_entity_poly.pdbx_strand_id
1 'polypeptide(L)'
;MELEASFERDLEAAVLEQAAHELVGKPNNVVYKAVKASHNRLDQSDYDTDPVKESFVKPEVERSGSRLKITWGWTHEAAQFFETGTSPHRVNGQPVLSFIWEDAPPGIVEEFGDGVNPDPRVFFQSVDVDGIDELRFTRAGLRVLRHHMQS
;
A
#
# COMPACT_ATOMS: atom_id res chain seq x y z
N MET A 1 -6.53 -50.16 1.27
CA MET A 1 -5.56 -49.16 1.74
C MET A 1 -5.32 -48.06 0.70
N GLU A 2 -5.32 -48.33 -0.62
CA GLU A 2 -5.27 -47.27 -1.65
C GLU A 2 -6.48 -46.33 -1.66
N LEU A 3 -7.69 -46.84 -1.42
CA LEU A 3 -8.93 -46.04 -1.38
C LEU A 3 -8.95 -44.98 -0.27
N GLU A 4 -8.37 -45.28 0.89
CA GLU A 4 -8.29 -44.31 2.00
C GLU A 4 -7.26 -43.22 1.69
N ALA A 5 -6.11 -43.58 1.13
CA ALA A 5 -5.08 -42.60 0.74
C ALA A 5 -5.50 -41.70 -0.42
N SER A 6 -6.37 -42.14 -1.34
CA SER A 6 -6.98 -41.23 -2.33
C SER A 6 -8.02 -40.31 -1.68
N PHE A 7 -8.86 -40.85 -0.79
CA PHE A 7 -9.88 -40.06 -0.11
C PHE A 7 -9.29 -38.95 0.77
N GLU A 8 -8.24 -39.24 1.55
CA GLU A 8 -7.56 -38.25 2.38
C GLU A 8 -6.95 -37.12 1.53
N ARG A 9 -6.30 -37.45 0.41
CA ARG A 9 -5.74 -36.45 -0.51
C ARG A 9 -6.81 -35.59 -1.16
N ASP A 10 -7.92 -36.20 -1.57
CA ASP A 10 -9.05 -35.49 -2.17
C ASP A 10 -9.73 -34.57 -1.16
N LEU A 11 -9.86 -35.02 0.10
CA LEU A 11 -10.38 -34.21 1.20
C LEU A 11 -9.46 -33.03 1.53
N GLU A 12 -8.15 -33.25 1.62
CA GLU A 12 -7.17 -32.18 1.84
C GLU A 12 -7.22 -31.14 0.71
N ALA A 13 -7.27 -31.60 -0.55
CA ALA A 13 -7.38 -30.73 -1.71
C ALA A 13 -8.66 -29.89 -1.66
N ALA A 14 -9.79 -30.50 -1.31
CA ALA A 14 -11.07 -29.81 -1.18
C ALA A 14 -11.06 -28.77 -0.04
N VAL A 15 -10.44 -29.09 1.10
CA VAL A 15 -10.31 -28.14 2.23
C VAL A 15 -9.44 -26.94 1.83
N LEU A 16 -8.31 -27.16 1.16
CA LEU A 16 -7.45 -26.07 0.67
C LEU A 16 -8.14 -25.23 -0.40
N GLU A 17 -8.97 -25.85 -1.24
CA GLU A 17 -9.77 -25.14 -2.23
C GLU A 17 -10.81 -24.26 -1.58
N GLN A 18 -11.54 -24.77 -0.60
CA GLN A 18 -12.49 -23.98 0.18
C GLN A 18 -11.77 -22.83 0.89
N ALA A 19 -10.62 -23.08 1.53
CA ALA A 19 -9.85 -22.04 2.20
C ALA A 19 -9.41 -20.94 1.22
N ALA A 20 -8.87 -21.30 0.05
CA ALA A 20 -8.52 -20.32 -0.98
C ALA A 20 -9.73 -19.51 -1.46
N HIS A 21 -10.87 -20.17 -1.61
CA HIS A 21 -12.11 -19.54 -2.03
C HIS A 21 -12.63 -18.52 -0.98
N GLU A 22 -12.64 -18.88 0.31
CA GLU A 22 -13.04 -17.95 1.37
C GLU A 22 -12.05 -16.79 1.58
N LEU A 23 -10.74 -17.07 1.45
CA LEU A 23 -9.71 -16.09 1.75
C LEU A 23 -9.52 -15.08 0.61
N VAL A 24 -9.66 -15.49 -0.65
CA VAL A 24 -9.35 -14.65 -1.84
C VAL A 24 -10.41 -14.75 -2.94
N GLY A 25 -11.11 -15.88 -3.06
CA GLY A 25 -11.95 -16.19 -4.22
C GLY A 25 -13.35 -15.53 -4.26
N LYS A 26 -13.82 -14.92 -3.17
CA LYS A 26 -15.14 -14.29 -3.09
C LYS A 26 -15.08 -12.76 -3.07
N PRO A 27 -16.13 -12.05 -3.49
CA PRO A 27 -16.30 -10.64 -3.17
C PRO A 27 -16.26 -10.42 -1.65
N ASN A 28 -15.63 -9.34 -1.19
CA ASN A 28 -15.48 -9.02 0.24
C ASN A 28 -14.81 -10.14 1.07
N ASN A 29 -13.93 -10.93 0.46
CA ASN A 29 -13.13 -11.95 1.14
C ASN A 29 -12.23 -11.37 2.25
N VAL A 30 -11.64 -12.25 3.07
CA VAL A 30 -10.84 -11.84 4.23
C VAL A 30 -9.61 -11.03 3.82
N VAL A 31 -8.93 -11.41 2.73
CA VAL A 31 -7.77 -10.66 2.22
C VAL A 31 -8.19 -9.27 1.74
N TYR A 32 -9.31 -9.13 1.05
CA TYR A 32 -9.87 -7.85 0.65
C TYR A 32 -10.15 -6.96 1.85
N LYS A 33 -10.74 -7.49 2.93
CA LYS A 33 -10.97 -6.72 4.17
C LYS A 33 -9.66 -6.27 4.81
N ALA A 34 -8.63 -7.11 4.80
CA ALA A 34 -7.31 -6.76 5.29
C ALA A 34 -6.67 -5.64 4.45
N VAL A 35 -6.69 -5.76 3.11
CA VAL A 35 -6.19 -4.74 2.18
C VAL A 35 -6.95 -3.42 2.34
N LYS A 36 -8.28 -3.49 2.48
CA LYS A 36 -9.11 -2.30 2.74
C LYS A 36 -8.72 -1.62 4.05
N ALA A 37 -8.46 -2.37 5.12
CA ALA A 37 -8.00 -1.79 6.39
C ALA A 37 -6.62 -1.14 6.26
N SER A 38 -5.74 -1.70 5.43
CA SER A 38 -4.47 -1.08 5.07
C SER A 38 -4.67 0.23 4.31
N HIS A 39 -5.54 0.27 3.30
CA HIS A 39 -5.86 1.49 2.55
C HIS A 39 -6.51 2.55 3.44
N ASN A 40 -7.47 2.18 4.28
CA ASN A 40 -8.09 3.10 5.25
C ASN A 40 -7.08 3.71 6.22
N ARG A 41 -5.95 3.03 6.49
CA ARG A 41 -4.89 3.56 7.34
C ARG A 41 -3.96 4.51 6.56
N LEU A 42 -3.77 4.28 5.26
CA LEU A 42 -3.10 5.22 4.36
C LEU A 42 -3.92 6.51 4.19
N ASP A 43 -5.25 6.42 4.14
CA ASP A 43 -6.16 7.58 4.06
C ASP A 43 -6.13 8.48 5.30
N GLN A 44 -5.43 8.09 6.37
CA GLN A 44 -5.20 8.90 7.58
C GLN A 44 -3.91 9.73 7.50
N SER A 45 -3.18 9.63 6.40
CA SER A 45 -2.00 10.43 6.11
C SER A 45 -2.40 11.84 5.66
N ASP A 46 -1.61 12.83 6.03
CA ASP A 46 -1.69 14.18 5.45
C ASP A 46 -1.08 14.27 4.04
N TYR A 47 -0.36 13.22 3.63
CA TYR A 47 0.21 13.08 2.28
C TYR A 47 -0.75 12.34 1.35
N ASP A 48 -0.65 12.64 0.05
CA ASP A 48 -1.28 11.82 -0.98
C ASP A 48 -0.67 10.41 -0.99
N THR A 49 -1.51 9.42 -0.72
CA THR A 49 -1.15 7.99 -0.67
C THR A 49 -1.74 7.20 -1.82
N ASP A 50 -2.42 7.85 -2.77
CA ASP A 50 -3.04 7.21 -3.93
C ASP A 50 -2.01 6.40 -4.75
N PRO A 51 -0.80 6.91 -5.06
CA PRO A 51 0.21 6.12 -5.77
C PRO A 51 0.62 4.84 -5.02
N VAL A 52 0.65 4.88 -3.68
CA VAL A 52 0.88 3.69 -2.87
C VAL A 52 -0.29 2.73 -3.01
N LYS A 53 -1.53 3.18 -2.82
CA LYS A 53 -2.73 2.32 -2.93
C LYS A 53 -2.87 1.70 -4.32
N GLU A 54 -2.61 2.44 -5.38
CA GLU A 54 -2.66 1.99 -6.78
C GLU A 54 -1.57 0.98 -7.12
N SER A 55 -0.43 1.01 -6.44
CA SER A 55 0.64 0.00 -6.59
C SER A 55 0.32 -1.36 -5.97
N PHE A 56 -0.91 -1.54 -5.46
CA PHE A 56 -1.35 -2.79 -4.88
C PHE A 56 -1.28 -3.94 -5.89
N VAL A 57 -0.52 -4.97 -5.53
CA VAL A 57 -0.43 -6.21 -6.31
C VAL A 57 -1.52 -7.16 -5.82
N LYS A 58 -2.37 -7.58 -6.76
CA LYS A 58 -3.43 -8.56 -6.51
C LYS A 58 -2.89 -9.80 -5.79
N PRO A 59 -3.66 -10.43 -4.88
CA PRO A 59 -3.17 -11.59 -4.17
C PRO A 59 -2.85 -12.77 -5.09
N GLU A 60 -1.66 -13.33 -4.93
CA GLU A 60 -1.23 -14.57 -5.57
C GLU A 60 -1.43 -15.74 -4.61
N VAL A 61 -1.90 -16.86 -5.13
CA VAL A 61 -2.22 -18.05 -4.34
C VAL A 61 -1.37 -19.22 -4.83
N GLU A 62 -0.49 -19.70 -3.97
CA GLU A 62 0.34 -20.88 -4.19
C GLU A 62 -0.13 -22.02 -3.28
N ARG A 63 -0.26 -23.23 -3.84
CA ARG A 63 -0.57 -24.45 -3.10
C ARG A 63 0.63 -25.38 -3.10
N SER A 64 0.99 -25.92 -1.94
CA SER A 64 2.09 -26.89 -1.80
C SER A 64 1.76 -27.90 -0.71
N GLY A 65 1.41 -29.13 -1.11
CA GLY A 65 0.92 -30.15 -0.18
C GLY A 65 -0.29 -29.63 0.62
N SER A 66 -0.22 -29.73 1.95
CA SER A 66 -1.23 -29.23 2.89
C SER A 66 -1.13 -27.73 3.21
N ARG A 67 -0.36 -26.96 2.43
CA ARG A 67 -0.12 -25.53 2.68
C ARG A 67 -0.73 -24.67 1.59
N LEU A 68 -1.37 -23.59 2.06
CA LEU A 68 -1.82 -22.48 1.24
C LEU A 68 -0.95 -21.26 1.57
N LYS A 69 -0.28 -20.70 0.57
CA LYS A 69 0.48 -19.45 0.68
C LYS A 69 -0.24 -18.39 -0.15
N ILE A 70 -0.59 -17.28 0.48
CA ILE A 70 -1.23 -16.15 -0.17
C ILE A 70 -0.30 -14.95 0.00
N THR A 71 0.11 -14.34 -1.10
CA THR A 71 1.06 -13.22 -1.12
C THR A 71 0.42 -12.01 -1.78
N TRP A 72 0.53 -10.84 -1.16
CA TRP A 72 0.15 -9.56 -1.75
C TRP A 72 1.04 -8.47 -1.16
N GLY A 73 1.00 -7.28 -1.76
CA GLY A 73 1.77 -6.15 -1.28
C GLY A 73 1.58 -4.91 -2.13
N TRP A 74 2.47 -3.95 -1.92
CA TRP A 74 2.51 -2.68 -2.63
C TRP A 74 3.92 -2.49 -3.17
N THR A 75 4.03 -2.17 -4.45
CA THR A 75 5.33 -2.05 -5.13
C THR A 75 5.89 -0.63 -5.12
N HIS A 76 5.08 0.36 -4.74
CA HIS A 76 5.55 1.74 -4.66
C HIS A 76 6.64 1.87 -3.58
N GLU A 77 7.76 2.51 -3.93
CA GLU A 77 8.90 2.69 -3.01
C GLU A 77 8.52 3.40 -1.72
N ALA A 78 7.57 4.33 -1.79
CA ALA A 78 7.08 5.05 -0.62
C ALA A 78 6.32 4.19 0.39
N ALA A 79 5.86 2.99 0.01
CA ALA A 79 5.13 2.10 0.90
C ALA A 79 5.92 1.79 2.18
N GLN A 80 7.24 1.58 2.07
CA GLN A 80 8.07 1.31 3.25
C GLN A 80 8.10 2.50 4.22
N PHE A 81 8.14 3.73 3.69
CA PHE A 81 8.19 4.94 4.49
C PHE A 81 6.87 5.15 5.23
N PHE A 82 5.73 4.92 4.59
CA PHE A 82 4.43 4.97 5.28
C PHE A 82 4.27 3.85 6.33
N GLU A 83 4.89 2.68 6.12
CA GLU A 83 4.84 1.60 7.12
C GLU A 83 5.67 1.94 8.36
N THR A 84 6.89 2.48 8.20
CA THR A 84 7.87 2.65 9.29
C THR A 84 8.09 4.09 9.76
N GLY A 85 7.53 5.07 9.06
CA GLY A 85 7.84 6.48 9.25
C GLY A 85 9.22 6.87 8.70
N THR A 86 9.49 8.17 8.68
CA THR A 86 10.82 8.74 8.45
C THR A 86 11.12 9.82 9.48
N SER A 87 12.39 9.94 9.89
CA SER A 87 12.82 11.04 10.75
C SER A 87 12.93 12.35 9.97
N PRO A 88 12.95 13.51 10.63
CA PRO A 88 13.31 14.77 9.99
C PRO A 88 14.63 14.63 9.23
N HIS A 89 14.67 15.10 8.00
CA HIS A 89 15.84 14.99 7.13
C HIS A 89 15.85 16.08 6.07
N ARG A 90 17.03 16.26 5.47
CA ARG A 90 17.19 17.14 4.32
C ARG A 90 17.07 16.35 3.03
N VAL A 91 16.16 16.75 2.17
CA VAL A 91 16.09 16.27 0.79
C VAL A 91 16.99 17.17 -0.06
N ASN A 92 17.93 16.56 -0.79
CA ASN A 92 18.84 17.28 -1.68
C ASN A 92 18.44 17.03 -3.13
N GLY A 93 18.33 18.09 -3.91
CA GLY A 93 18.08 18.00 -5.35
C GLY A 93 19.30 17.49 -6.10
N GLN A 94 19.08 16.62 -7.08
CA GLN A 94 20.10 16.17 -8.03
C GLN A 94 19.48 16.15 -9.44
N PRO A 95 19.53 17.24 -10.23
CA PRO A 95 20.30 18.49 -10.01
C PRO A 95 19.63 19.54 -9.12
N VAL A 96 18.29 19.68 -9.16
CA VAL A 96 17.49 20.60 -8.34
C VAL A 96 16.12 19.99 -8.06
N LEU A 97 15.51 20.36 -6.95
CA LEU A 97 14.11 20.07 -6.66
C LEU A 97 13.22 21.09 -7.37
N SER A 98 12.06 20.67 -7.84
CA SER A 98 11.11 21.48 -8.60
C SER A 98 9.70 21.26 -8.07
N PHE A 99 9.07 22.31 -7.57
CA PHE A 99 7.73 22.27 -7.01
C PHE A 99 6.83 23.27 -7.74
N ILE A 100 5.54 22.94 -7.82
CA ILE A 100 4.51 23.91 -8.16
C ILE A 100 4.10 24.58 -6.86
N TRP A 101 4.15 25.91 -6.81
CA TRP A 101 3.64 26.66 -5.68
C TRP A 101 2.18 27.00 -5.94
N GLU A 102 1.30 26.08 -5.55
CA GLU A 102 -0.15 26.27 -5.63
C GLU A 102 -0.60 27.46 -4.79
N ASP A 103 -1.50 28.28 -5.33
CA ASP A 103 -2.03 29.49 -4.69
C ASP A 103 -0.94 30.50 -4.27
N ALA A 104 0.10 30.62 -5.09
CA ALA A 104 1.18 31.58 -4.84
C ALA A 104 0.64 33.02 -4.72
N PRO A 105 1.28 33.89 -3.90
CA PRO A 105 0.87 35.28 -3.77
C PRO A 105 0.82 36.00 -5.13
N PRO A 106 -0.12 36.93 -5.37
CA PRO A 106 -0.31 37.55 -6.68
C PRO A 106 0.96 38.18 -7.28
N GLY A 107 1.81 38.80 -6.44
CA GLY A 107 3.09 39.37 -6.89
C GLY A 107 4.10 38.32 -7.36
N ILE A 108 4.06 37.11 -6.80
CA ILE A 108 4.91 35.98 -7.24
C ILE A 108 4.36 35.40 -8.55
N VAL A 109 3.04 35.30 -8.70
CA VAL A 109 2.41 34.87 -9.94
C VAL A 109 2.71 35.85 -11.08
N GLU A 110 2.66 37.16 -10.82
CA GLU A 110 3.00 38.19 -11.81
C GLU A 110 4.46 38.14 -12.24
N GLU A 111 5.38 37.89 -11.30
CA GLU A 111 6.82 37.88 -11.56
C GLU A 111 7.33 36.57 -12.18
N PHE A 112 6.76 35.43 -11.79
CA PHE A 112 7.28 34.09 -12.13
C PHE A 112 6.29 33.19 -12.87
N GLY A 113 5.05 33.63 -13.09
CA GLY A 113 4.08 32.90 -13.91
C GLY A 113 4.53 32.82 -15.37
N ASP A 114 4.32 31.67 -16.00
CA ASP A 114 4.65 31.47 -17.43
C ASP A 114 3.50 31.88 -18.38
N GLY A 115 2.43 32.44 -17.81
CA GLY A 115 1.21 32.85 -18.52
C GLY A 115 0.34 31.69 -19.04
N VAL A 116 0.78 30.44 -18.82
CA VAL A 116 0.08 29.21 -19.22
C VAL A 116 -0.48 28.47 -18.00
N ASN A 117 0.27 28.47 -16.90
CA ASN A 117 -0.14 27.91 -15.61
C ASN A 117 -0.29 29.06 -14.59
N PRO A 118 -1.42 29.16 -13.86
CA PRO A 118 -1.58 30.16 -12.81
C PRO A 118 -0.55 29.99 -11.68
N ASP A 119 -0.03 28.77 -11.46
CA ASP A 119 0.88 28.49 -10.35
C ASP A 119 2.35 28.46 -10.79
N PRO A 120 3.22 29.29 -10.17
CA PRO A 120 4.62 29.38 -10.54
C PRO A 120 5.40 28.13 -10.08
N ARG A 121 6.42 27.78 -10.87
CA ARG A 121 7.35 26.68 -10.54
C ARG A 121 8.57 27.22 -9.81
N VAL A 122 8.86 26.68 -8.64
CA VAL A 122 9.99 27.06 -7.80
C VAL A 122 11.04 25.95 -7.70
N PHE A 123 12.30 26.36 -7.56
CA PHE A 123 13.44 25.46 -7.56
C PHE A 123 14.27 25.59 -6.28
N PHE A 124 14.61 24.45 -5.68
CA PHE A 124 15.44 24.41 -4.48
C PHE A 124 16.63 23.47 -4.67
N GLN A 125 17.78 23.85 -4.11
CA GLN A 125 18.93 22.94 -4.00
C GLN A 125 18.68 21.86 -2.94
N SER A 126 17.99 22.21 -1.86
CA SER A 126 17.61 21.29 -0.80
C SER A 126 16.42 21.84 -0.01
N VAL A 127 15.66 20.96 0.62
CA VAL A 127 14.59 21.31 1.57
C VAL A 127 14.74 20.47 2.84
N ASP A 128 14.50 21.08 4.01
CA ASP A 128 14.38 20.35 5.26
C ASP A 128 12.92 19.95 5.46
N VAL A 129 12.66 18.69 5.78
CA VAL A 129 11.32 18.14 6.03
C VAL A 129 11.26 17.50 7.40
N ASP A 130 10.09 17.54 8.03
CA ASP A 130 9.86 16.95 9.36
C ASP A 130 9.81 15.41 9.33
N GLY A 131 9.83 14.82 8.14
CA GLY A 131 9.62 13.39 7.94
C GLY A 131 8.14 13.05 7.89
N ILE A 132 7.83 11.76 8.03
CA ILE A 132 6.45 11.26 7.98
C ILE A 132 6.20 10.32 9.16
N ASP A 133 5.00 10.40 9.71
CA ASP A 133 4.58 9.54 10.82
C ASP A 133 4.46 8.07 10.40
N GLU A 134 4.69 7.18 11.35
CA GLU A 134 4.52 5.73 11.16
C GLU A 134 3.03 5.37 11.07
N LEU A 135 2.55 5.03 9.87
CA LEU A 135 1.15 4.63 9.70
C LEU A 135 0.92 3.16 10.03
N ARG A 136 1.92 2.28 9.94
CA ARG A 136 1.75 0.83 10.20
C ARG A 136 0.63 0.20 9.36
N PHE A 137 0.44 0.68 8.14
CA PHE A 137 -0.72 0.35 7.33
C PHE A 137 -0.77 -1.14 6.95
N THR A 138 0.38 -1.79 6.72
CA THR A 138 0.43 -3.25 6.47
C THR A 138 0.02 -4.03 7.73
N ARG A 139 0.47 -3.57 8.91
CA ARG A 139 0.09 -4.17 10.21
C ARG A 139 -1.38 -3.99 10.53
N ALA A 140 -2.01 -2.90 10.09
CA ALA A 140 -3.45 -2.69 10.23
C ALA A 140 -4.23 -3.79 9.49
N GLY A 141 -3.84 -4.09 8.25
CA GLY A 141 -4.41 -5.20 7.48
C GLY A 141 -4.17 -6.56 8.11
N LEU A 142 -2.92 -6.84 8.55
CA LEU A 142 -2.58 -8.08 9.24
C LEU A 142 -3.37 -8.30 10.53
N ARG A 143 -3.72 -7.23 11.25
CA ARG A 143 -4.56 -7.30 12.45
C ARG A 143 -5.98 -7.77 12.12
N VAL A 144 -6.56 -7.24 11.05
CA VAL A 144 -7.89 -7.65 10.57
C VAL A 144 -7.89 -9.11 10.12
N LEU A 145 -6.85 -9.52 9.39
CA LEU A 145 -6.67 -10.91 8.98
C LEU A 145 -6.58 -11.83 10.19
N ARG A 146 -5.72 -11.50 11.16
CA ARG A 146 -5.56 -12.30 12.39
C ARG A 146 -6.87 -12.42 13.16
N HIS A 147 -7.63 -11.33 13.29
CA HIS A 147 -8.91 -11.34 13.98
C HIS A 147 -9.91 -12.31 13.32
N HIS A 148 -9.99 -12.31 11.98
CA HIS A 148 -10.88 -13.22 11.25
C HIS A 148 -10.43 -14.70 11.31
N MET A 149 -9.13 -14.97 11.49
CA MET A 149 -8.65 -16.34 11.60
C MET A 149 -8.82 -16.94 13.01
N GLN A 150 -9.13 -16.11 14.00
CA GLN A 150 -9.31 -16.51 15.40
C GLN A 150 -10.79 -16.62 15.81
N SER A 151 -11.71 -16.12 14.98
CA SER A 151 -13.17 -16.20 15.15
C SER A 151 -13.72 -17.46 14.49
#